data_AF-A0A9W9YKD9-F1
#
_entry.id   AF-A0A9W9YKD9-F1
#
_cell.length_a   1.000
_cell.length_b   1.000
_cell.length_c   1.000
_cell.angle_alpha   90.00
_cell.angle_beta   90.00
_cell.angle_gamma   90.00
#
_symmetry.space_group_name_H-M   'P 1'
#
loop_
_entity.id
_entity.type
_entity.pdbx_description
1 polymer ?
#
loop_
_entity_poly.entity_id
_entity_poly.type
_entity_poly.pdbx_seq_one_letter_code
_entity_poly.pdbx_strand_id
1 'polypeptide(L)'
;MFICISIPLGLKLNLFIEQSQYIPELSHTAGARVVIHDQGQIPFPNNEGYSVLPTRSTSFGIRRSLIERVDPFGNGSCVSEKDLNGNNMYAKKYNASYSKQACLKSCHAEKQIADCGCAEASFHLMQKYVTCEIKQQVNTMKITD
;
A
#
# COMPACT_ATOMS: atom_id res chain seq x y z
N MET A 1 34.18 7.36 12.28
CA MET A 1 33.99 7.34 10.82
C MET A 1 33.56 5.93 10.43
N PHE A 2 32.26 5.66 10.32
CA PHE A 2 31.75 4.36 9.90
C PHE A 2 31.88 4.26 8.37
N ILE A 3 33.01 3.71 7.91
CA ILE A 3 33.15 3.29 6.52
C ILE A 3 32.38 1.98 6.40
N CYS A 4 31.21 1.99 5.74
CA CYS A 4 30.49 0.78 5.41
C CYS A 4 31.19 0.09 4.22
N ILE A 5 32.23 -0.69 4.53
CA ILE A 5 32.90 -1.56 3.56
C ILE A 5 32.05 -2.82 3.40
N SER A 6 31.02 -2.77 2.55
CA SER A 6 30.42 -3.94 1.87
C SER A 6 29.22 -3.54 1.01
N ILE A 7 29.44 -3.24 -0.27
CA ILE A 7 28.36 -3.32 -1.28
C ILE A 7 28.80 -4.11 -2.53
N PRO A 8 29.09 -5.43 -2.46
CA PRO A 8 29.13 -6.26 -3.67
C PRO A 8 27.87 -7.13 -3.86
N LEU A 9 27.02 -7.33 -2.84
CA LEU A 9 25.96 -8.37 -2.85
C LEU A 9 24.52 -7.85 -2.60
N GLY A 10 24.28 -6.55 -2.76
CA GLY A 10 22.95 -5.94 -2.62
C GLY A 10 22.28 -5.61 -3.95
N LEU A 11 20.99 -5.24 -3.91
CA LEU A 11 20.27 -4.73 -5.09
C LEU A 11 20.81 -3.34 -5.47
N LYS A 12 21.35 -3.21 -6.69
CA LYS A 12 21.77 -1.93 -7.27
C LYS A 12 20.87 -1.58 -8.44
N LEU A 13 20.18 -0.45 -8.35
CA LEU A 13 19.29 0.06 -9.40
C LEU A 13 19.83 1.39 -9.93
N ASN A 14 19.82 1.55 -11.25
CA ASN A 14 19.97 2.84 -11.91
C ASN A 14 18.60 3.21 -12.49
N LEU A 15 17.99 4.25 -11.93
CA LEU A 15 16.67 4.73 -12.35
C LEU A 15 16.83 5.98 -13.21
N PHE A 16 16.08 6.06 -14.29
CA PHE A 16 16.00 7.24 -15.13
C PHE A 16 14.59 7.83 -15.02
N ILE A 17 14.50 9.07 -14.52
CA ILE A 17 13.23 9.75 -14.25
C ILE A 17 13.02 10.83 -15.30
N GLU A 18 12.06 10.61 -16.18
CA GLU A 18 11.72 11.51 -17.29
C GLU A 18 10.84 12.68 -16.81
N GLN A 19 11.48 13.69 -16.23
CA GLN A 19 10.79 14.87 -15.66
C GLN A 19 10.01 15.67 -16.70
N SER A 20 10.41 15.60 -17.98
CA SER A 20 9.73 16.31 -19.08
C SER A 20 8.32 15.77 -19.38
N GLN A 21 8.05 14.53 -18.99
CA GLN A 21 6.75 13.85 -19.21
C GLN A 21 5.81 13.97 -18.00
N TYR A 22 6.18 14.76 -16.99
CA TYR A 22 5.35 14.96 -15.82
C TYR A 22 4.19 15.90 -16.15
N ILE A 23 3.01 15.59 -15.62
CA ILE A 23 1.84 16.47 -15.69
C ILE A 23 1.95 17.50 -14.57
N PRO A 24 2.21 18.78 -14.87
CA PRO A 24 2.54 19.80 -13.86
C PRO A 24 1.43 20.03 -12.83
N GLU A 25 0.17 19.81 -13.21
CA GLU A 25 -1.00 20.00 -12.36
C GLU A 25 -1.22 18.86 -11.35
N LEU A 26 -0.62 17.68 -11.59
CA LEU A 26 -0.82 16.49 -10.76
C LEU A 26 0.43 16.10 -9.96
N SER A 27 1.63 16.38 -10.47
CA SER A 27 2.88 15.96 -9.85
C SER A 27 3.84 17.14 -9.71
N HIS A 28 4.00 17.62 -8.48
CA HIS A 28 4.92 18.72 -8.15
C HIS A 28 6.33 18.25 -7.75
N THR A 29 6.53 16.93 -7.58
CA THR A 29 7.78 16.37 -7.07
C THR A 29 8.29 15.30 -8.00
N ALA A 30 9.52 15.47 -8.51
CA ALA A 30 10.21 14.48 -9.30
C ALA A 30 10.96 13.47 -8.42
N GLY A 31 10.80 12.18 -8.72
CA GLY A 31 11.53 11.13 -8.04
C GLY A 31 10.91 9.75 -8.21
N ALA A 32 11.37 8.82 -7.38
CA ALA A 32 10.83 7.46 -7.29
C ALA A 32 10.34 7.18 -5.87
N ARG A 33 9.37 6.29 -5.72
CA ARG A 33 8.96 5.73 -4.43
C ARG A 33 9.44 4.29 -4.34
N VAL A 34 10.17 3.97 -3.28
CA VAL A 34 10.68 2.62 -2.99
C VAL A 34 9.98 2.08 -1.77
N VAL A 35 9.38 0.89 -1.88
CA VAL A 35 8.74 0.19 -0.76
C VAL A 35 9.54 -1.06 -0.45
N ILE A 36 9.86 -1.28 0.81
CA ILE A 36 10.47 -2.50 1.30
C ILE A 36 9.40 -3.24 2.10
N HIS A 37 8.96 -4.39 1.61
CA HIS A 37 7.87 -5.17 2.21
C HIS A 37 8.17 -6.68 2.14
N ASP A 38 7.43 -7.48 2.91
CA ASP A 38 7.55 -8.93 2.90
C ASP A 38 6.98 -9.55 1.62
N GLN A 39 7.49 -10.73 1.26
CA GLN A 39 7.02 -11.46 0.07
C GLN A 39 5.55 -11.88 0.22
N GLY A 40 4.81 -11.81 -0.88
CA GLY A 40 3.38 -12.14 -0.92
C GLY A 40 2.45 -11.05 -0.39
N GLN A 41 2.94 -10.03 0.33
CA GLN A 41 2.12 -8.92 0.79
C GLN A 41 1.97 -7.85 -0.31
N ILE A 42 0.82 -7.17 -0.31
CA ILE A 42 0.60 -6.00 -1.18
C ILE A 42 1.42 -4.81 -0.70
N PRO A 43 2.24 -4.18 -1.55
CA PRO A 43 2.90 -2.93 -1.21
C PRO A 43 1.91 -1.76 -1.20
N PHE A 44 2.06 -0.86 -0.23
CA PHE A 44 1.30 0.40 -0.18
C PHE A 44 2.24 1.61 -0.28
N PRO A 45 2.64 2.04 -1.49
CA PRO A 45 3.65 3.10 -1.68
C PRO A 45 3.30 4.45 -1.07
N ASN A 46 2.01 4.76 -0.91
CA ASN A 46 1.58 6.00 -0.28
C ASN A 46 1.71 5.97 1.26
N ASN A 47 1.73 4.78 1.86
CA ASN A 47 1.77 4.59 3.30
C ASN A 47 3.17 4.20 3.80
N GLU A 48 3.87 3.35 3.05
CA GLU A 48 5.10 2.67 3.47
C GLU A 48 6.30 2.98 2.54
N GLY A 49 6.11 3.85 1.55
CA GLY A 49 7.11 4.18 0.55
C GLY A 49 8.10 5.26 1.01
N TYR A 50 9.37 5.07 0.66
CA TYR A 50 10.44 6.05 0.80
C TYR A 50 10.64 6.80 -0.52
N SER A 51 10.70 8.13 -0.45
CA SER A 51 10.97 8.97 -1.61
C SER A 51 12.46 9.00 -1.92
N VAL A 52 12.82 8.74 -3.17
CA VAL A 52 14.19 8.81 -3.70
C VAL A 52 14.28 9.94 -4.72
N LEU A 53 15.24 10.82 -4.51
CA LEU A 53 15.49 11.96 -5.39
C LEU A 53 16.34 11.55 -6.61
N PRO A 54 16.06 12.06 -7.81
CA PRO A 54 16.78 11.68 -9.02
C PRO A 54 18.22 12.24 -9.07
N THR A 55 18.50 13.35 -8.39
CA THR A 55 19.79 14.07 -8.46
C THR A 55 20.91 13.41 -7.67
N ARG A 56 20.61 12.47 -6.75
CA ARG A 56 21.60 11.89 -5.84
C ARG A 56 21.46 10.38 -5.74
N SER A 57 22.59 9.70 -5.57
CA SER A 57 22.58 8.29 -5.20
C SER A 57 22.09 8.14 -3.75
N THR A 58 21.09 7.29 -3.56
CA THR A 58 20.53 6.96 -2.24
C THR A 58 20.85 5.50 -1.93
N SER A 59 21.37 5.24 -0.73
CA SER A 59 21.69 3.89 -0.26
C SER A 59 20.83 3.55 0.95
N PHE A 60 20.13 2.41 0.91
CA PHE A 60 19.29 1.92 1.99
C PHE A 60 20.00 0.78 2.73
N GLY A 61 20.31 1.00 4.01
CA GLY A 61 20.68 -0.08 4.93
C GLY A 61 19.42 -0.68 5.53
N ILE A 62 19.21 -1.98 5.37
CA ILE A 62 17.99 -2.65 5.82
C ILE A 62 18.29 -3.49 7.06
N ARG A 63 17.47 -3.34 8.10
CA ARG A 63 17.49 -4.20 9.30
C ARG A 63 16.14 -4.90 9.44
N ARG A 64 16.15 -6.23 9.39
CA ARG A 64 14.94 -7.02 9.65
C ARG A 64 14.69 -7.13 11.16
N SER A 65 13.47 -6.80 11.57
CA SER A 65 12.99 -7.01 12.94
C SER A 65 11.73 -7.87 12.88
N LEU A 66 11.74 -9.04 13.54
CA LEU A 66 10.59 -9.93 13.62
C LEU A 66 9.94 -9.78 14.98
N ILE A 67 8.61 -9.59 15.00
CA ILE A 67 7.82 -9.49 16.22
C ILE A 67 6.76 -10.59 16.18
N GLU A 68 6.90 -11.57 17.06
CA GLU A 68 5.87 -12.58 17.31
C GLU A 68 5.05 -12.14 18.52
N ARG A 69 3.74 -11.98 18.32
CA ARG A 69 2.81 -11.60 19.38
C ARG A 69 2.07 -12.84 19.87
N VAL A 70 1.94 -12.92 21.18
CA VAL A 70 1.01 -13.86 21.83
C VAL A 70 -0.31 -13.14 22.09
N ASP A 71 -1.42 -13.89 22.12
CA ASP A 71 -2.73 -13.40 22.59
C ASP A 71 -2.89 -13.78 24.07
N PRO A 72 -2.42 -12.95 25.02
CA PRO A 72 -2.36 -13.31 26.43
C PRO A 72 -3.73 -13.51 27.06
N PHE A 73 -4.78 -12.92 26.49
CA PHE A 73 -6.15 -13.00 27.00
C PHE A 73 -6.98 -14.10 26.35
N GLY A 74 -6.46 -14.75 25.30
CA GLY A 74 -7.17 -15.80 24.56
C GLY A 74 -8.52 -15.33 23.98
N ASN A 75 -8.67 -14.03 23.72
CA ASN A 75 -9.91 -13.44 23.23
C ASN A 75 -9.89 -13.19 21.71
N GLY A 76 -8.85 -13.65 21.01
CA GLY A 76 -8.66 -13.44 19.58
C GLY A 76 -8.15 -12.04 19.23
N SER A 77 -7.58 -11.30 20.19
CA SER A 77 -7.01 -9.97 19.92
C SER A 77 -5.84 -10.01 18.94
N CYS A 78 -5.12 -11.14 18.90
CA CYS A 78 -4.08 -11.43 17.94
C CYS A 78 -4.33 -12.81 17.34
N VAL A 79 -4.61 -12.86 16.04
CA VAL A 79 -4.91 -14.10 15.32
C VAL A 79 -3.79 -14.42 14.34
N SER A 80 -3.51 -15.72 14.19
CA SER A 80 -2.52 -16.18 13.22
C SER A 80 -3.05 -16.03 11.80
N GLU A 81 -2.15 -15.87 10.83
CA GLU A 81 -2.53 -15.75 9.43
C GLU A 81 -3.26 -16.99 8.89
N LYS A 82 -2.98 -18.17 9.46
CA LYS A 82 -3.66 -19.42 9.09
C LYS A 82 -5.12 -19.43 9.52
N ASP A 83 -5.42 -18.77 10.63
CA ASP A 83 -6.76 -18.71 11.22
C ASP A 83 -7.55 -17.50 10.70
N LEU A 84 -6.87 -16.56 10.03
CA LEU A 84 -7.51 -15.47 9.33
C LEU A 84 -8.24 -16.03 8.11
N ASN A 85 -9.57 -15.91 8.12
CA ASN A 85 -10.35 -16.01 6.89
C ASN A 85 -9.78 -14.94 5.94
N GLY A 86 -9.11 -15.36 4.86
CA GLY A 86 -8.50 -14.53 3.80
C GLY A 86 -9.54 -13.72 3.00
N ASN A 87 -10.53 -13.19 3.68
CA ASN A 87 -11.72 -12.55 3.15
C ASN A 87 -11.51 -11.08 2.82
N ASN A 88 -10.30 -10.55 2.95
CA ASN A 88 -10.00 -9.20 2.49
C ASN A 88 -9.93 -9.14 0.95
N MET A 89 -10.19 -7.97 0.38
CA MET A 89 -10.31 -7.79 -1.07
C MET A 89 -9.01 -8.08 -1.82
N TYR A 90 -7.86 -7.80 -1.19
CA TYR A 90 -6.54 -8.00 -1.80
C TYR A 90 -6.13 -9.48 -1.85
N ALA A 91 -6.42 -10.25 -0.81
CA ALA A 91 -6.22 -11.69 -0.79
C ALA A 91 -7.04 -12.36 -1.89
N LYS A 92 -8.33 -12.00 -2.04
CA LYS A 92 -9.20 -12.53 -3.10
C LYS A 92 -8.73 -12.20 -4.52
N LYS A 93 -8.17 -11.01 -4.74
CA LYS A 93 -7.80 -10.53 -6.08
C LYS A 93 -6.39 -10.94 -6.52
N TYR A 94 -5.43 -10.90 -5.59
CA TYR A 94 -4.00 -11.06 -5.88
C TYR A 94 -3.36 -12.27 -5.19
N ASN A 95 -4.14 -13.06 -4.45
CA ASN A 95 -3.63 -14.14 -3.59
C ASN A 95 -2.55 -13.63 -2.62
N ALA A 96 -2.76 -12.41 -2.09
CA ALA A 96 -1.81 -11.76 -1.21
C ALA A 96 -1.96 -12.23 0.25
N SER A 97 -0.84 -12.31 0.95
CA SER A 97 -0.80 -12.56 2.39
C SER A 97 -1.39 -11.39 3.17
N TYR A 98 -1.82 -11.68 4.39
CA TYR A 98 -2.42 -10.69 5.28
C TYR A 98 -1.42 -9.58 5.62
N SER A 99 -1.89 -8.34 5.55
CA SER A 99 -1.24 -7.19 6.17
C SER A 99 -2.27 -6.28 6.81
N LYS A 100 -1.87 -5.55 7.85
CA LYS A 100 -2.74 -4.60 8.54
C LYS A 100 -3.31 -3.55 7.57
N GLN A 101 -2.47 -3.04 6.67
CA GLN A 101 -2.89 -2.04 5.69
C GLN A 101 -3.91 -2.61 4.69
N ALA A 102 -3.71 -3.85 4.20
CA ALA A 102 -4.65 -4.50 3.32
C ALA A 102 -6.03 -4.70 3.97
N CYS A 103 -6.05 -5.07 5.26
CA CYS A 103 -7.29 -5.21 6.02
C CYS A 103 -8.04 -3.88 6.15
N LEU A 104 -7.35 -2.81 6.60
CA LEU A 104 -7.94 -1.49 6.76
C LEU A 104 -8.48 -0.92 5.45
N LYS A 105 -7.70 -1.03 4.37
CA LYS A 105 -8.10 -0.55 3.04
C LYS A 105 -9.26 -1.37 2.46
N SER A 106 -9.29 -2.68 2.69
CA SER A 106 -10.42 -3.52 2.28
C SER A 106 -11.70 -3.14 3.02
N CYS A 107 -11.63 -3.00 4.35
CA CYS A 107 -12.77 -2.60 5.16
C CYS A 107 -13.32 -1.22 4.74
N HIS A 108 -12.45 -0.27 4.47
CA HIS A 108 -12.86 1.05 3.98
C HIS A 108 -13.56 0.97 2.62
N ALA A 109 -13.00 0.22 1.66
CA ALA A 109 -13.60 0.03 0.35
C ALA A 109 -14.96 -0.68 0.45
N GLU A 110 -15.07 -1.74 1.25
CA GLU A 110 -16.31 -2.48 1.48
C GLU A 110 -17.40 -1.59 2.10
N LYS A 111 -17.01 -0.76 3.09
CA LYS A 111 -17.95 0.18 3.72
C LYS A 111 -18.41 1.27 2.75
N GLN A 112 -17.50 1.81 1.94
CA GLN A 112 -17.82 2.79 0.91
C GLN A 112 -18.79 2.22 -0.14
N ILE A 113 -18.57 0.97 -0.58
CA ILE A 113 -19.48 0.28 -1.50
C ILE A 113 -20.85 0.05 -0.85
N ALA A 114 -20.89 -0.35 0.42
CA ALA A 114 -22.14 -0.61 1.12
C ALA A 114 -22.99 0.65 1.31
N ASP A 115 -22.35 1.78 1.64
CA ASP A 115 -23.06 3.03 1.95
C ASP A 115 -23.36 3.86 0.68
N CYS A 116 -22.43 3.89 -0.28
CA CYS A 116 -22.52 4.76 -1.46
C CYS A 116 -22.81 4.01 -2.78
N GLY A 117 -22.74 2.67 -2.79
CA GLY A 117 -22.90 1.87 -4.01
C GLY A 117 -21.71 1.90 -4.98
N CYS A 118 -20.64 2.63 -4.64
CA CYS A 118 -19.41 2.75 -5.43
C CYS A 118 -18.20 2.85 -4.50
N ALA A 119 -17.00 2.62 -5.02
CA ALA A 119 -15.77 2.87 -4.27
C ALA A 119 -14.80 3.79 -5.00
N GLU A 120 -13.93 4.44 -4.24
CA GLU A 120 -12.86 5.29 -4.77
C GLU A 120 -11.96 4.52 -5.75
N ALA A 121 -11.54 5.18 -6.84
CA ALA A 121 -10.69 4.58 -7.86
C ALA A 121 -9.31 4.14 -7.35
N SER A 122 -8.85 4.65 -6.20
CA SER A 122 -7.59 4.23 -5.59
C SER A 122 -7.66 2.82 -4.97
N PHE A 123 -8.87 2.31 -4.70
CA PHE A 123 -9.05 0.94 -4.26
C PHE A 123 -8.89 -0.03 -5.42
N HIS A 124 -8.23 -1.16 -5.16
CA HIS A 124 -8.04 -2.20 -6.17
C HIS A 124 -9.28 -3.09 -6.22
N LEU A 125 -10.36 -2.56 -6.78
CA LEU A 125 -11.67 -3.21 -6.81
C LEU A 125 -11.68 -4.48 -7.67
N MET A 126 -12.54 -5.44 -7.31
CA MET A 126 -12.86 -6.59 -8.16
C MET A 126 -13.81 -6.14 -9.29
N GLN A 127 -13.81 -6.85 -10.43
CA GLN A 127 -14.57 -6.47 -11.64
C GLN A 127 -16.08 -6.26 -11.40
N LYS A 128 -16.64 -6.83 -10.33
CA LYS A 128 -18.05 -6.66 -9.95
C LYS A 128 -18.38 -5.27 -9.40
N TYR A 129 -17.41 -4.52 -8.89
CA TYR A 129 -17.64 -3.25 -8.19
C TYR A 129 -17.34 -2.04 -9.08
N VAL A 130 -18.17 -1.01 -8.95
CA VAL A 130 -18.10 0.21 -9.77
C VAL A 130 -17.24 1.27 -9.07
N THR A 131 -16.38 1.94 -9.83
CA THR A 131 -15.63 3.11 -9.36
C THR A 131 -16.53 4.34 -9.28
N CYS A 132 -16.43 5.13 -8.22
CA CYS A 132 -17.20 6.36 -8.11
C CYS A 132 -16.77 7.38 -9.16
N GLU A 133 -17.70 7.80 -10.02
CA GLU A 133 -17.49 8.88 -10.97
C GLU A 133 -18.09 10.20 -10.47
N ILE A 134 -17.41 11.33 -10.74
CA ILE A 134 -17.89 12.67 -10.32
C ILE A 134 -19.27 12.98 -10.95
N LYS A 135 -19.56 12.48 -12.15
CA LYS A 135 -20.88 12.62 -12.79
C LYS A 135 -22.00 11.90 -12.03
N GLN A 136 -21.68 10.84 -11.28
CA GLN A 136 -22.61 10.12 -10.41
C GLN A 136 -22.72 10.75 -9.01
N GLN A 137 -21.74 11.60 -8.61
CA GLN A 137 -21.68 12.19 -7.27
C GLN A 137 -22.58 13.41 -7.03
N VAL A 138 -23.26 13.93 -8.06
CA VAL A 138 -24.26 14.99 -7.87
C VAL A 138 -25.46 14.49 -7.03
N ASN A 139 -25.70 13.17 -6.97
CA ASN A 139 -26.81 12.57 -6.23
C ASN A 139 -26.41 11.79 -4.96
N THR A 140 -25.12 11.64 -4.64
CA THR A 140 -24.65 10.79 -3.52
C THR A 140 -23.80 11.49 -2.47
N MET A 141 -23.56 12.80 -2.57
CA MET A 141 -23.07 13.59 -1.43
C MET A 141 -24.18 13.79 -0.38
N LYS A 142 -24.50 12.73 0.36
CA LYS A 142 -24.95 12.90 1.73
C LYS A 142 -23.70 13.04 2.59
N ILE A 143 -23.25 14.28 2.73
CA ILE A 143 -22.33 14.64 3.81
C ILE A 143 -23.13 14.39 5.09
N THR A 144 -22.80 13.33 5.81
CA THR A 144 -23.23 13.16 7.20
C THR A 144 -22.47 14.18 8.03
N ASP A 145 -23.18 15.18 8.55
CA ASP A 145 -22.75 16.00 9.69
C ASP A 145 -22.52 15.13 10.94
#